data_AF-A0A535EIE3-F1
#
_entry.id   AF-A0A535EIE3-F1
#
_cell.length_a   1.000
_cell.length_b   1.000
_cell.length_c   1.000
_cell.angle_alpha   90.00
_cell.angle_beta   90.00
_cell.angle_gamma   90.00
#
_symmetry.space_group_name_H-M   'P 1'
#
loop_
_entity.id
_entity.type
_entity.pdbx_description
1 polymer ?
#
loop_
_entity_poly.entity_id
_entity_poly.type
_entity_poly.pdbx_seq_one_letter_code
_entity_poly.pdbx_strand_id
1 'polypeptide(L)'
;MVEEVLASLPGSDLSGHDVKENELALRQFEDRPLQWAFSTSLAAYLLGAGARDPRLEDLSRDFLGLELMPSDKLLGSGRNLRQPSATDVADAATYAGLRATACFQLRPRLAAEMRNLGVDYLFHEIELPLARVLAAMESEGVAIDVPYLGEMAVELNGQLQEIEAEVATLAEETGGTRINLNAPQQLAKLLFEDLRLPVGKRIKTGYSTDAETLEGLRDKHPIIGRILEHRQLSKLKSTYVDSLPLLVDPRDGRVHTSLNQAATATGRLSSSNPNLMNIPIRTELGQRIRRAFVAG
;
A
#
# COMPACT_ATOMS: atom_id res chain seq x y z
N MET A 1 9.54 10.91 30.95
CA MET A 1 10.40 10.11 30.05
C MET A 1 10.26 10.50 28.58
N VAL A 2 9.13 10.28 27.88
CA VAL A 2 9.02 10.69 26.45
C VAL A 2 9.12 12.21 26.29
N GLU A 3 8.42 12.99 27.13
CA GLU A 3 8.50 14.45 27.15
C GLU A 3 9.92 14.98 27.45
N GLU A 4 10.68 14.30 28.32
CA GLU A 4 12.06 14.68 28.65
C GLU A 4 13.01 14.44 27.47
N VAL A 5 12.83 13.32 26.76
CA VAL A 5 13.58 13.04 25.52
C VAL A 5 13.24 14.09 24.47
N LEU A 6 11.94 14.36 24.24
CA LEU A 6 11.48 15.36 23.29
C LEU A 6 12.00 16.77 23.61
N ALA A 7 12.01 17.15 24.90
CA ALA A 7 12.57 18.42 25.34
C ALA A 7 14.07 18.56 25.08
N SER A 8 14.80 17.44 24.92
CA SER A 8 16.24 17.44 24.61
C SER A 8 16.56 17.49 23.10
N LEU A 9 15.56 17.24 22.23
CA LEU A 9 15.76 17.20 20.78
C LEU A 9 16.00 18.55 20.09
N PRO A 10 15.42 19.69 20.52
CA PRO A 10 15.61 20.97 19.84
C PRO A 10 17.08 21.34 19.65
N GLY A 11 17.46 21.70 18.42
CA GLY A 11 18.84 22.08 18.07
C GLY A 11 19.79 20.91 17.80
N SER A 12 19.31 19.66 17.87
CA SER A 12 20.11 18.46 17.56
C SER A 12 19.88 17.97 16.12
N ASP A 13 20.96 17.48 15.49
CA ASP A 13 20.93 16.82 14.19
C ASP A 13 20.36 15.40 14.31
N LEU A 14 19.04 15.23 14.12
CA LEU A 14 18.41 13.92 14.29
C LEU A 14 18.69 13.00 13.11
N SER A 15 19.01 11.75 13.38
CA SER A 15 19.23 10.73 12.36
C SER A 15 18.39 9.50 12.68
N GLY A 16 17.71 8.97 11.67
CA GLY A 16 16.84 7.81 11.80
C GLY A 16 16.98 6.86 10.62
N HIS A 17 16.29 5.73 10.72
CA HIS A 17 16.18 4.82 9.58
C HIS A 17 15.11 5.33 8.61
N ASP A 18 13.83 5.16 8.97
CA ASP A 18 12.70 5.75 8.27
C ASP A 18 12.23 7.01 8.99
N VAL A 19 12.56 8.17 8.43
CA VAL A 19 12.22 9.46 9.02
C VAL A 19 10.72 9.74 9.01
N LYS A 20 10.01 9.30 7.97
CA LYS A 20 8.57 9.54 7.85
C LYS A 20 7.80 8.74 8.91
N GLU A 21 8.14 7.47 9.09
CA GLU A 21 7.54 6.62 10.14
C GLU A 21 7.86 7.15 11.55
N ASN A 22 9.10 7.63 11.77
CA ASN A 22 9.46 8.25 13.05
C ASN A 22 8.67 9.54 13.31
N GLU A 23 8.49 10.40 12.30
CA GLU A 23 7.63 11.59 12.40
C GLU A 23 6.20 11.21 12.76
N LEU A 24 5.59 10.25 12.06
CA LEU A 24 4.24 9.78 12.34
C LEU A 24 4.09 9.24 13.78
N ALA A 25 5.07 8.45 14.23
CA ALA A 25 5.06 7.88 15.58
C ALA A 25 5.22 8.93 16.69
N LEU A 26 5.97 10.01 16.41
CA LEU A 26 6.26 11.07 17.39
C LEU A 26 5.21 12.18 17.42
N ARG A 27 4.42 12.35 16.35
CA ARG A 27 3.34 13.36 16.27
C ARG A 27 2.32 13.30 17.38
N GLN A 28 2.05 12.10 17.91
CA GLN A 28 1.15 11.94 19.06
C GLN A 28 1.69 12.56 20.36
N PHE A 29 2.98 12.89 20.41
CA PHE A 29 3.67 13.45 21.59
C PHE A 29 4.26 14.84 21.34
N GLU A 30 4.60 15.18 20.09
CA GLU A 30 5.16 16.47 19.70
C GLU A 30 4.48 16.95 18.42
N ASP A 31 3.76 18.05 18.53
CA ASP A 31 3.03 18.65 17.40
C ASP A 31 3.97 19.42 16.46
N ARG A 32 5.18 19.78 16.94
CA ARG A 32 6.19 20.46 16.12
C ARG A 32 6.96 19.45 15.26
N PRO A 33 7.12 19.72 13.95
CA PRO A 33 7.95 18.90 13.10
C PRO A 33 9.41 18.84 13.59
N LEU A 34 9.99 17.65 13.67
CA LEU A 34 11.37 17.49 14.08
C LEU A 34 12.32 17.83 12.92
N GLN A 35 13.53 18.27 13.26
CA GLN A 35 14.58 18.54 12.28
C GLN A 35 15.44 17.29 12.09
N TRP A 36 15.12 16.53 11.04
CA TRP A 36 15.91 15.38 10.63
C TRP A 36 17.06 15.80 9.74
N ALA A 37 18.27 15.42 10.13
CA ALA A 37 19.50 15.59 9.37
C ALA A 37 19.79 14.38 8.45
N PHE A 38 19.24 13.20 8.75
CA PHE A 38 19.51 12.00 7.96
C PHE A 38 18.45 10.89 8.09
N SER A 39 18.13 10.23 6.98
CA SER A 39 17.39 8.97 6.88
C SER A 39 18.28 7.92 6.22
N THR A 40 18.59 6.82 6.91
CA THR A 40 19.38 5.73 6.31
C THR A 40 18.59 4.94 5.28
N SER A 41 17.25 4.84 5.39
CA SER A 41 16.42 4.17 4.39
C SER A 41 16.39 4.95 3.06
N LEU A 42 16.20 6.27 3.10
CA LEU A 42 16.22 7.11 1.90
C LEU A 42 17.60 7.16 1.24
N ALA A 43 18.66 7.24 2.04
CA ALA A 43 20.03 7.18 1.52
C ALA A 43 20.28 5.83 0.82
N ALA A 44 19.92 4.71 1.45
CA ALA A 44 20.06 3.39 0.86
C ALA A 44 19.26 3.23 -0.45
N TYR A 45 18.04 3.77 -0.49
CA TYR A 45 17.20 3.78 -1.67
C TYR A 45 17.86 4.53 -2.84
N LEU A 46 18.40 5.72 -2.61
CA LEU A 46 19.12 6.50 -3.63
C LEU A 46 20.40 5.82 -4.13
N LEU A 47 21.08 5.09 -3.24
CA LEU A 47 22.27 4.31 -3.60
C LEU A 47 21.95 3.04 -4.40
N GLY A 48 20.67 2.67 -4.53
CA GLY A 48 20.29 1.38 -5.10
C GLY A 48 20.81 0.20 -4.28
N ALA A 49 21.11 0.43 -2.99
CA ALA A 49 21.66 -0.56 -2.09
C ALA A 49 20.58 -1.57 -1.70
N GLY A 50 20.32 -2.53 -2.59
CA GLY A 50 19.66 -3.81 -2.31
C GLY A 50 18.24 -3.73 -1.74
N ALA A 51 17.27 -4.05 -2.58
CA ALA A 51 15.82 -4.18 -2.33
C ALA A 51 14.99 -2.89 -2.46
N ARG A 52 13.70 -3.08 -2.82
CA ARG A 52 12.67 -2.03 -2.92
C ARG A 52 12.25 -1.47 -1.55
N ASP A 53 12.84 -1.98 -0.47
CA ASP A 53 12.56 -1.65 0.93
C ASP A 53 13.82 -1.94 1.76
N PRO A 54 14.72 -0.95 1.92
CA PRO A 54 16.02 -1.17 2.53
C PRO A 54 15.87 -1.25 4.06
N ARG A 55 15.88 -2.46 4.61
CA ARG A 55 15.76 -2.68 6.07
C ARG A 55 17.05 -2.31 6.81
N LEU A 56 16.92 -1.77 8.02
CA LEU A 56 18.06 -1.40 8.85
C LEU A 56 18.96 -2.59 9.18
N GLU A 57 18.38 -3.78 9.39
CA GLU A 57 19.12 -5.02 9.62
C GLU A 57 20.03 -5.36 8.45
N ASP A 58 19.55 -5.17 7.22
CA ASP A 58 20.33 -5.46 6.03
C ASP A 58 21.47 -4.45 5.87
N LEU A 59 21.17 -3.16 6.02
CA LEU A 59 22.20 -2.12 5.97
C LEU A 59 23.26 -2.28 7.08
N SER A 60 22.83 -2.61 8.30
CA SER A 60 23.73 -2.81 9.44
C SER A 60 24.66 -4.01 9.22
N ARG A 61 24.13 -5.13 8.71
CA ARG A 61 24.94 -6.31 8.40
C ARG A 61 25.90 -6.02 7.25
N ASP A 62 25.41 -5.45 6.16
CA ASP A 62 26.18 -5.31 4.92
C ASP A 62 27.25 -4.20 5.03
N PHE A 63 26.95 -3.08 5.69
CA PHE A 63 27.89 -1.97 5.84
C PHE A 63 28.70 -2.01 7.13
N LEU A 64 28.18 -2.56 8.24
CA LEU A 64 28.85 -2.52 9.54
C LEU A 64 29.31 -3.90 10.03
N GLY A 65 28.84 -5.00 9.43
CA GLY A 65 29.04 -6.34 9.98
C GLY A 65 28.34 -6.55 11.33
N LEU A 66 27.35 -5.69 11.66
CA LEU A 66 26.63 -5.73 12.93
C LEU A 66 25.25 -6.36 12.72
N GLU A 67 25.03 -7.51 13.35
CA GLU A 67 23.73 -8.17 13.39
C GLU A 67 22.78 -7.44 14.34
N LEU A 68 21.62 -7.03 13.84
CA LEU A 68 20.56 -6.42 14.63
C LEU A 68 19.47 -7.46 14.91
N MET A 69 18.97 -7.47 16.15
CA MET A 69 17.81 -8.30 16.51
C MET A 69 16.59 -7.84 15.68
N PRO A 70 15.92 -8.71 14.93
CA PRO A 70 14.69 -8.35 14.24
C PRO A 70 13.53 -8.10 15.22
N SER A 71 12.54 -7.30 14.82
CA SER A 71 11.42 -6.91 15.69
C SER A 71 10.56 -8.09 16.13
N ASP A 72 10.43 -9.13 15.30
CA ASP A 72 9.65 -10.34 15.60
C ASP A 72 10.26 -11.18 16.72
N LYS A 73 11.58 -11.13 16.93
CA LYS A 73 12.23 -11.75 18.09
C LYS A 73 11.92 -11.02 19.39
N LEU A 74 11.77 -9.69 19.32
CA LEU A 74 11.44 -8.88 20.49
C LEU A 74 9.94 -8.95 20.81
N LEU A 75 9.09 -8.72 19.82
CA LEU A 75 7.65 -8.55 20.01
C LEU A 75 6.85 -9.83 19.72
N GLY A 76 7.42 -10.82 19.04
CA GLY A 76 6.66 -11.95 18.50
C GLY A 76 6.06 -11.63 17.13
N SER A 77 5.28 -12.56 16.58
CA SER A 77 4.65 -12.41 15.28
C SER A 77 3.26 -13.05 15.22
N GLY A 78 2.44 -12.59 14.27
CA GLY A 78 1.09 -13.10 14.06
C GLY A 78 0.22 -13.02 15.31
N ARG A 79 -0.40 -14.14 15.68
CA ARG A 79 -1.27 -14.23 16.87
C ARG A 79 -0.52 -14.05 18.20
N ASN A 80 0.80 -14.16 18.18
CA ASN A 80 1.67 -14.04 19.36
C ASN A 80 2.36 -12.66 19.43
N LEU A 81 1.96 -11.70 18.58
CA LEU A 81 2.50 -10.34 18.63
C LEU A 81 2.10 -9.66 19.95
N ARG A 82 3.10 -9.21 20.70
CA ARG A 82 2.97 -8.52 21.98
C ARG A 82 3.01 -7.02 21.77
N GLN A 83 2.34 -6.28 22.65
CA GLN A 83 2.47 -4.82 22.67
C GLN A 83 3.89 -4.43 23.12
N PRO A 84 4.48 -3.35 22.56
CA PRO A 84 5.80 -2.86 23.00
C PRO A 84 5.89 -2.63 24.50
N SER A 85 4.81 -2.14 25.13
CA SER A 85 4.68 -1.92 26.57
C SER A 85 4.83 -3.18 27.43
N ALA A 86 4.68 -4.37 26.86
CA ALA A 86 4.85 -5.65 27.54
C ALA A 86 6.28 -6.21 27.45
N THR A 87 7.22 -5.46 26.85
CA THR A 87 8.62 -5.85 26.73
C THR A 87 9.40 -5.44 27.98
N ASP A 88 10.35 -6.28 28.40
CA ASP A 88 11.27 -5.92 29.48
C ASP A 88 12.09 -4.67 29.10
N VAL A 89 12.32 -3.78 30.07
CA VAL A 89 13.00 -2.51 29.82
C VAL A 89 14.44 -2.71 29.35
N ALA A 90 15.16 -3.72 29.87
CA ALA A 90 16.54 -4.00 29.47
C ALA A 90 16.60 -4.53 28.03
N ASP A 91 15.66 -5.40 27.65
CA ASP A 91 15.54 -5.91 26.28
C ASP A 91 15.18 -4.79 25.31
N ALA A 92 14.21 -3.94 25.66
CA ALA A 92 13.80 -2.79 24.86
C ALA A 92 14.94 -1.78 24.69
N ALA A 93 15.68 -1.48 25.77
CA ALA A 93 16.84 -0.59 25.74
C ALA A 93 17.96 -1.15 24.84
N THR A 94 18.25 -2.45 24.95
CA THR A 94 19.26 -3.12 24.10
C THR A 94 18.85 -3.06 22.63
N TYR A 95 17.59 -3.39 22.33
CA TYR A 95 17.05 -3.36 20.97
C TYR A 95 17.11 -1.94 20.35
N ALA A 96 16.61 -0.93 21.07
CA ALA A 96 16.59 0.45 20.60
C ALA A 96 18.01 1.05 20.50
N GLY A 97 18.87 0.80 21.49
CA GLY A 97 20.24 1.31 21.54
C GLY A 97 21.12 0.79 20.40
N LEU A 98 21.02 -0.51 20.06
CA LEU A 98 21.75 -1.09 18.93
C LEU A 98 21.30 -0.49 17.60
N ARG A 99 20.00 -0.26 17.41
CA ARG A 99 19.46 0.37 16.20
C ARG A 99 19.88 1.83 16.07
N ALA A 100 19.80 2.60 17.15
CA ALA A 100 20.29 3.97 17.17
C ALA A 100 21.79 4.04 16.84
N THR A 101 22.58 3.12 17.41
CA THR A 101 24.01 2.98 17.13
C THR A 101 24.26 2.66 15.65
N ALA A 102 23.50 1.73 15.06
CA ALA A 102 23.60 1.39 13.65
C ALA A 102 23.30 2.60 12.76
N CYS A 103 22.20 3.33 13.01
CA CYS A 103 21.86 4.55 12.28
C CYS A 103 22.99 5.60 12.36
N PHE A 104 23.55 5.80 13.55
CA PHE A 104 24.65 6.75 13.76
C PHE A 104 25.90 6.36 12.98
N GLN A 105 26.29 5.08 12.99
CA GLN A 105 27.47 4.58 12.27
C GLN A 105 27.28 4.50 10.75
N LEU A 106 26.05 4.26 10.28
CA LEU A 106 25.72 4.21 8.86
C LEU A 106 25.77 5.59 8.20
N ARG A 107 25.33 6.66 8.89
CA ARG A 107 25.27 8.03 8.35
C ARG A 107 26.54 8.45 7.60
N PRO A 108 27.75 8.44 8.19
CA PRO A 108 28.95 8.90 7.49
C PRO A 108 29.31 8.03 6.28
N ARG A 109 29.04 6.71 6.32
CA ARG A 109 29.31 5.79 5.22
C ARG A 109 28.37 6.05 4.05
N LEU A 110 27.07 6.05 4.29
CA LEU A 110 26.06 6.30 3.26
C LEU A 110 26.19 7.71 2.67
N ALA A 111 26.50 8.72 3.50
CA ALA A 111 26.74 10.08 3.00
C ALA A 111 27.97 10.16 2.08
N ALA A 112 29.04 9.42 2.37
CA ALA A 112 30.21 9.37 1.50
C ALA A 112 29.88 8.69 0.16
N GLU A 113 29.17 7.57 0.18
CA GLU A 113 28.73 6.87 -1.04
C GLU A 113 27.81 7.76 -1.90
N MET A 114 26.86 8.48 -1.29
CA MET A 114 25.97 9.38 -2.03
C MET A 114 26.72 10.51 -2.74
N ARG A 115 27.73 11.08 -2.07
CA ARG A 115 28.62 12.09 -2.67
C ARG A 115 29.45 11.50 -3.82
N ASN A 116 29.96 10.28 -3.67
CA ASN A 116 30.73 9.61 -4.72
C ASN A 116 29.88 9.35 -5.97
N LEU A 117 28.58 9.05 -5.80
CA LEU A 117 27.64 8.87 -6.90
C LEU A 117 27.02 10.18 -7.41
N GLY A 118 27.22 11.31 -6.71
CA GLY A 118 26.65 12.62 -7.06
C GLY A 118 25.14 12.71 -6.87
N VAL A 119 24.57 11.96 -5.92
CA VAL A 119 23.12 11.94 -5.61
C VAL A 119 22.78 12.58 -4.25
N ASP A 120 23.77 13.17 -3.58
CA ASP A 120 23.59 13.83 -2.28
C ASP A 120 22.64 15.03 -2.34
N TYR A 121 22.63 15.77 -3.46
CA TYR A 121 21.67 16.86 -3.65
C TYR A 121 20.21 16.36 -3.66
N LEU A 122 19.92 15.21 -4.30
CA LEU A 122 18.57 14.62 -4.32
C LEU A 122 18.13 14.29 -2.89
N PHE A 123 19.03 13.73 -2.10
CA PHE A 123 18.75 13.38 -0.71
C PHE A 123 18.40 14.62 0.13
N HIS A 124 19.24 15.65 0.08
CA HIS A 124 19.12 16.81 0.96
C HIS A 124 18.04 17.82 0.51
N GLU A 125 17.87 18.01 -0.80
CA GLU A 125 16.95 19.03 -1.33
C GLU A 125 15.56 18.49 -1.65
N ILE A 126 15.42 17.18 -1.87
CA ILE A 126 14.16 16.56 -2.32
C ILE A 126 13.67 15.51 -1.31
N GLU A 127 14.36 14.39 -1.17
CA GLU A 127 13.82 13.20 -0.48
C GLU A 127 13.61 13.40 1.02
N LEU A 128 14.60 14.01 1.71
CA LEU A 128 14.53 14.22 3.15
C LEU A 128 13.49 15.30 3.54
N PRO A 129 13.41 16.47 2.86
CA PRO A 129 12.31 17.41 3.08
C PRO A 129 10.94 16.83 2.75
N LEU A 130 10.83 16.05 1.68
CA LEU A 130 9.56 15.43 1.25
C LEU A 130 9.03 14.45 2.30
N ALA A 131 9.90 13.69 2.98
CA ALA A 131 9.51 12.76 4.04
C ALA A 131 8.60 13.43 5.09
N ARG A 132 8.92 14.67 5.49
CA ARG A 132 8.16 15.44 6.50
C ARG A 132 6.81 15.92 5.95
N VAL A 133 6.78 16.33 4.69
CA VAL A 133 5.53 16.72 4.00
C VAL A 133 4.61 15.51 3.88
N LEU A 134 5.14 14.35 3.50
CA LEU A 134 4.36 13.12 3.41
C LEU A 134 3.81 12.71 4.78
N ALA A 135 4.62 12.72 5.83
CA ALA A 135 4.14 12.45 7.19
C ALA A 135 3.00 13.42 7.60
N ALA A 136 3.08 14.69 7.19
CA ALA A 136 2.00 15.65 7.41
C ALA A 136 0.73 15.31 6.64
N MET A 137 0.85 14.98 5.36
CA MET A 137 -0.28 14.58 4.52
C MET A 137 -0.95 13.29 5.02
N GLU A 138 -0.18 12.30 5.44
CA GLU A 138 -0.71 11.06 5.99
C GLU A 138 -1.44 11.28 7.31
N SER A 139 -0.88 12.10 8.20
CA SER A 139 -1.53 12.42 9.48
C SER A 139 -2.81 13.21 9.30
N GLU A 140 -2.85 14.14 8.34
CA GLU A 140 -4.04 14.92 8.04
C GLU A 140 -5.17 14.01 7.52
N GLY A 141 -4.83 13.03 6.68
CA GLY A 141 -5.83 12.13 6.08
C GLY A 141 -6.84 12.86 5.18
N VAL A 142 -7.83 12.12 4.69
CA VAL A 142 -8.89 12.65 3.83
C VAL A 142 -10.27 12.25 4.32
N ALA A 143 -11.20 13.21 4.35
CA ALA A 143 -12.59 12.96 4.72
C ALA A 143 -13.33 12.22 3.59
N ILE A 144 -14.17 11.26 3.97
CA ILE A 144 -15.02 10.52 3.03
C ILE A 144 -16.49 10.52 3.45
N ASP A 145 -17.39 10.58 2.47
CA ASP A 145 -18.83 10.47 2.64
C ASP A 145 -19.24 8.99 2.69
N VAL A 146 -19.24 8.43 3.91
CA VAL A 146 -19.62 7.04 4.17
C VAL A 146 -21.08 6.74 3.77
N PRO A 147 -22.08 7.59 4.10
CA PRO A 147 -23.45 7.39 3.62
C PRO A 147 -23.56 7.27 2.10
N TYR A 148 -22.90 8.16 1.35
CA TYR A 148 -22.89 8.13 -0.11
C TYR A 148 -22.28 6.85 -0.67
N LEU A 149 -21.18 6.36 -0.07
CA LEU A 149 -20.61 5.06 -0.43
C LEU A 149 -21.58 3.90 -0.13
N GLY A 150 -22.36 3.98 0.94
CA GLY A 150 -23.40 3.01 1.26
C GLY A 150 -24.50 2.95 0.20
N GLU A 151 -24.99 4.10 -0.28
CA GLU A 151 -25.96 4.17 -1.38
C GLU A 151 -25.37 3.56 -2.67
N MET A 152 -24.12 3.91 -2.98
CA MET A 152 -23.41 3.35 -4.14
C MET A 152 -23.24 1.83 -4.02
N ALA A 153 -22.98 1.29 -2.83
CA ALA A 153 -22.85 -0.14 -2.61
C ALA A 153 -24.14 -0.90 -2.96
N VAL A 154 -25.30 -0.34 -2.60
CA VAL A 154 -26.63 -0.91 -2.91
C VAL A 154 -26.86 -0.91 -4.42
N GLU A 155 -26.63 0.22 -5.09
CA GLU A 155 -26.80 0.34 -6.54
C GLU A 155 -25.90 -0.65 -7.30
N LEU A 156 -24.61 -0.68 -6.98
CA LEU A 156 -23.65 -1.57 -7.63
C LEU A 156 -23.98 -3.05 -7.40
N ASN A 157 -24.50 -3.41 -6.22
CA ASN A 157 -24.98 -4.76 -5.98
C ASN A 157 -26.17 -5.12 -6.89
N GLY A 158 -27.11 -4.20 -7.10
CA GLY A 158 -28.21 -4.39 -8.03
C GLY A 158 -27.73 -4.64 -9.47
N GLN A 159 -26.82 -3.78 -9.96
CA GLN A 159 -26.22 -3.94 -11.29
C GLN A 159 -25.46 -5.27 -11.44
N LEU A 160 -24.71 -5.67 -10.41
CA LEU A 160 -24.00 -6.96 -10.42
C LEU A 160 -24.97 -8.14 -10.49
N GLN A 161 -26.09 -8.10 -9.76
CA GLN A 161 -27.11 -9.15 -9.80
C GLN A 161 -27.80 -9.23 -11.17
N GLU A 162 -28.07 -8.09 -11.80
CA GLU A 162 -28.61 -8.03 -13.16
C GLU A 162 -27.64 -8.67 -14.17
N ILE A 163 -26.36 -8.30 -14.10
CA ILE A 163 -25.32 -8.90 -14.96
C ILE A 163 -25.22 -10.41 -14.73
N GLU A 164 -25.21 -10.85 -13.47
CA GLU A 164 -25.15 -12.27 -13.12
C GLU A 164 -26.36 -13.05 -13.65
N ALA A 165 -27.55 -12.46 -13.61
CA ALA A 165 -28.76 -13.05 -14.17
C ALA A 165 -28.67 -13.18 -15.71
N GLU A 166 -28.24 -12.12 -16.40
CA GLU A 166 -28.05 -12.15 -17.85
C GLU A 166 -26.99 -13.16 -18.29
N VAL A 167 -25.86 -13.22 -17.57
CA VAL A 167 -24.81 -14.19 -17.84
C VAL A 167 -25.31 -15.62 -17.59
N ALA A 168 -26.13 -15.84 -16.56
CA ALA A 168 -26.75 -17.14 -16.34
C ALA A 168 -27.69 -17.53 -17.49
N THR A 169 -28.54 -16.62 -17.97
CA THR A 169 -29.42 -16.87 -19.13
C THR A 169 -28.61 -17.21 -20.39
N LEU A 170 -27.58 -16.43 -20.71
CA LEU A 170 -26.70 -16.69 -21.86
C LEU A 170 -25.93 -18.02 -21.74
N ALA A 171 -25.55 -18.40 -20.52
CA ALA A 171 -24.91 -19.68 -20.27
C ALA A 171 -25.91 -20.84 -20.44
N GLU A 172 -27.13 -20.72 -19.93
CA GLU A 172 -28.16 -21.76 -20.06
C GLU A 172 -28.57 -22.00 -21.53
N GLU A 173 -28.72 -20.93 -22.32
CA GLU A 173 -29.00 -21.00 -23.76
C GLU A 173 -27.96 -21.81 -24.55
N THR A 174 -26.75 -21.91 -24.02
CA THR A 174 -25.61 -22.60 -24.64
C THR A 174 -25.30 -23.95 -23.98
N GLY A 175 -26.13 -24.41 -23.04
CA GLY A 175 -25.97 -25.67 -22.32
C GLY A 175 -24.99 -25.61 -21.14
N GLY A 176 -24.61 -24.41 -20.71
CA GLY A 176 -23.73 -24.14 -19.58
C GLY A 176 -24.44 -24.32 -18.22
N THR A 177 -23.64 -24.47 -17.16
CA THR A 177 -24.14 -24.57 -15.78
C THR A 177 -24.12 -23.20 -15.10
N ARG A 178 -24.88 -23.03 -14.00
CA ARG A 178 -24.77 -21.85 -13.13
C ARG A 178 -23.35 -21.71 -12.59
N ILE A 179 -22.71 -20.57 -12.82
CA ILE A 179 -21.32 -20.31 -12.40
C ILE A 179 -21.19 -19.10 -11.48
N ASN A 180 -20.13 -19.11 -10.67
CA ASN A 180 -19.66 -17.95 -9.94
C ASN A 180 -18.64 -17.18 -10.80
N LEU A 181 -18.99 -15.95 -11.21
CA LEU A 181 -18.15 -15.09 -12.06
C LEU A 181 -16.86 -14.63 -11.38
N ASN A 182 -16.83 -14.65 -10.04
CA ASN A 182 -15.63 -14.34 -9.26
C ASN A 182 -14.68 -15.55 -9.13
N ALA A 183 -15.08 -16.74 -9.58
CA ALA A 183 -14.25 -17.96 -9.54
C ALA A 183 -13.58 -18.22 -10.90
N PRO A 184 -12.26 -17.94 -11.06
CA PRO A 184 -11.60 -18.01 -12.36
C PRO A 184 -11.65 -19.39 -13.02
N GLN A 185 -11.65 -20.46 -12.23
CA GLN A 185 -11.74 -21.84 -12.73
C GLN A 185 -13.13 -22.16 -13.32
N GLN A 186 -14.21 -21.73 -12.64
CA GLN A 186 -15.57 -21.95 -13.15
C GLN A 186 -15.80 -21.13 -14.42
N LEU A 187 -15.30 -19.89 -14.44
CA LEU A 187 -15.36 -19.06 -15.63
C LEU A 187 -14.55 -19.65 -16.79
N ALA A 188 -13.32 -20.13 -16.54
CA ALA A 188 -12.50 -20.75 -17.58
C ALA A 188 -13.19 -21.99 -18.18
N LYS A 189 -13.83 -22.80 -17.34
CA LYS A 189 -14.63 -23.95 -17.80
C LYS A 189 -15.76 -23.51 -18.73
N LEU A 190 -16.57 -22.55 -18.31
CA LEU A 190 -17.67 -22.04 -19.12
C LEU A 190 -17.18 -21.54 -20.48
N LEU A 191 -16.12 -20.72 -20.50
CA LEU A 191 -15.65 -20.07 -21.72
C LEU A 191 -15.02 -21.06 -22.72
N PHE A 192 -14.21 -22.00 -22.24
CA PHE A 192 -13.36 -22.82 -23.11
C PHE A 192 -13.83 -24.27 -23.28
N GLU A 193 -14.61 -24.80 -22.33
CA GLU A 193 -15.14 -26.16 -22.41
C GLU A 193 -16.60 -26.16 -22.88
N ASP A 194 -17.46 -25.39 -22.21
CA ASP A 194 -18.90 -25.38 -22.50
C ASP A 194 -19.19 -24.57 -23.78
N LEU A 195 -18.71 -23.32 -23.84
CA LEU A 195 -18.87 -22.42 -25.00
C LEU A 195 -17.86 -22.69 -26.13
N ARG A 196 -16.81 -23.46 -25.85
CA ARG A 196 -15.73 -23.81 -26.79
C ARG A 196 -15.13 -22.60 -27.53
N LEU A 197 -15.01 -21.47 -26.84
CA LEU A 197 -14.36 -20.29 -27.40
C LEU A 197 -12.87 -20.55 -27.66
N PRO A 198 -12.24 -19.81 -28.58
CA PRO A 198 -10.81 -19.96 -28.86
C PRO A 198 -9.98 -19.89 -27.58
N VAL A 199 -9.22 -20.96 -27.30
CA VAL A 199 -8.40 -21.06 -26.11
C VAL A 199 -7.32 -19.98 -26.09
N GLY A 200 -7.32 -19.18 -25.02
CA GLY A 200 -6.32 -18.15 -24.78
C GLY A 200 -5.02 -18.69 -24.19
N LYS A 201 -4.25 -17.78 -23.58
CA LYS A 201 -2.98 -18.08 -22.90
C LYS A 201 -3.17 -19.11 -21.78
N ARG A 202 -2.42 -20.22 -21.81
CA ARG A 202 -2.37 -21.18 -20.69
C ARG A 202 -1.50 -20.63 -19.55
N ILE A 203 -1.95 -20.86 -18.33
CA ILE A 203 -1.28 -20.55 -17.08
C ILE A 203 -1.16 -21.82 -16.22
N LYS A 204 -0.37 -21.77 -15.14
CA LYS A 204 -0.14 -22.92 -14.24
C LYS A 204 -1.44 -23.56 -13.72
N THR A 205 -2.51 -22.77 -13.59
CA THR A 205 -3.80 -23.18 -13.02
C THR A 205 -4.89 -23.43 -14.07
N GLY A 206 -4.57 -23.46 -15.37
CA GLY A 206 -5.55 -23.68 -16.45
C GLY A 206 -5.48 -22.62 -17.55
N TYR A 207 -6.62 -22.19 -18.06
CA TYR A 207 -6.69 -21.09 -19.05
C TYR A 207 -6.75 -19.74 -18.34
N SER A 208 -6.07 -18.73 -18.90
CA SER A 208 -6.20 -17.36 -18.40
C SER A 208 -7.61 -16.84 -18.67
N THR A 209 -8.17 -16.13 -17.69
CA THR A 209 -9.39 -15.34 -17.86
C THR A 209 -9.11 -13.88 -17.52
N ASP A 210 -7.86 -13.41 -17.62
CA ASP A 210 -7.52 -12.00 -17.38
C ASP A 210 -8.23 -11.05 -18.36
N ALA A 211 -8.19 -9.75 -18.06
CA ALA A 211 -8.87 -8.73 -18.86
C ALA A 211 -8.37 -8.71 -20.32
N GLU A 212 -7.06 -8.91 -20.55
CA GLU A 212 -6.48 -8.95 -21.89
C GLU A 212 -6.99 -10.14 -22.70
N THR A 213 -7.05 -11.32 -22.10
CA THR A 213 -7.59 -12.53 -22.71
C THR A 213 -9.08 -12.39 -23.03
N LEU A 214 -9.86 -11.82 -22.10
CA LEU A 214 -11.29 -11.59 -22.30
C LEU A 214 -11.57 -10.53 -23.38
N GLU A 215 -10.81 -9.43 -23.43
CA GLU A 215 -10.96 -8.42 -24.49
C GLU A 215 -10.68 -9.02 -25.88
N GLY A 216 -9.67 -9.89 -26.01
CA GLY A 216 -9.42 -10.62 -27.26
C GLY A 216 -10.55 -11.56 -27.70
N LEU A 217 -11.48 -11.89 -26.80
CA LEU A 217 -12.63 -12.75 -27.06
C LEU A 217 -13.95 -11.98 -27.18
N ARG A 218 -13.93 -10.65 -27.06
CA ARG A 218 -15.15 -9.83 -26.98
C ARG A 218 -16.11 -10.01 -28.15
N ASP A 219 -15.58 -10.14 -29.36
CA ASP A 219 -16.38 -10.34 -30.59
C ASP A 219 -16.81 -11.81 -30.80
N LYS A 220 -16.39 -12.74 -29.92
CA LYS A 220 -16.70 -14.16 -30.07
C LYS A 220 -18.01 -14.56 -29.42
N HIS A 221 -18.42 -13.88 -28.36
CA HIS A 221 -19.68 -14.18 -27.67
C HIS A 221 -20.16 -12.99 -26.81
N PRO A 222 -21.46 -12.64 -26.82
CA PRO A 222 -21.99 -11.51 -26.04
C PRO A 222 -21.73 -11.61 -24.53
N ILE A 223 -21.66 -12.84 -24.01
CA ILE A 223 -21.36 -13.12 -22.59
C ILE A 223 -20.04 -12.48 -22.12
N ILE A 224 -19.06 -12.34 -23.02
CA ILE A 224 -17.74 -11.80 -22.69
C ILE A 224 -17.84 -10.33 -22.28
N GLY A 225 -18.65 -9.53 -22.99
CA GLY A 225 -18.89 -8.14 -22.63
C GLY A 225 -19.47 -8.00 -21.23
N ARG A 226 -20.45 -8.85 -20.89
CA ARG A 226 -21.08 -8.86 -19.55
C ARG A 226 -20.13 -9.32 -18.45
N ILE A 227 -19.27 -10.32 -18.71
CA ILE A 227 -18.23 -10.75 -17.78
C ILE A 227 -17.20 -9.65 -17.50
N LEU A 228 -16.76 -8.95 -18.56
CA LEU A 228 -15.82 -7.83 -18.44
C LEU A 228 -16.40 -6.71 -17.56
N GLU A 229 -17.66 -6.35 -17.82
CA GLU A 229 -18.40 -5.36 -17.05
C GLU A 229 -18.58 -5.77 -15.58
N HIS A 230 -19.02 -7.02 -15.33
CA HIS A 230 -19.13 -7.58 -13.97
C HIS A 230 -17.82 -7.44 -13.19
N ARG A 231 -16.70 -7.85 -13.80
CA ARG A 231 -15.39 -7.78 -13.15
C ARG A 231 -14.94 -6.36 -12.86
N GLN A 232 -15.23 -5.43 -13.76
CA GLN A 232 -14.92 -4.02 -13.56
C GLN A 232 -15.70 -3.46 -12.37
N LEU A 233 -17.02 -3.68 -12.34
CA LEU A 233 -17.88 -3.23 -11.25
C LEU A 233 -17.51 -3.89 -9.92
N SER A 234 -17.38 -5.22 -9.91
CA SER A 234 -17.02 -6.02 -8.72
C SER A 234 -15.67 -5.59 -8.12
N LYS A 235 -14.66 -5.34 -8.97
CA LYS A 235 -13.36 -4.83 -8.52
C LYS A 235 -13.49 -3.44 -7.91
N LEU A 236 -14.17 -2.50 -8.58
CA LEU A 236 -14.32 -1.13 -8.08
C LEU A 236 -15.13 -1.08 -6.77
N LYS A 237 -16.17 -1.91 -6.69
CA LYS A 237 -16.97 -2.06 -5.49
C LYS A 237 -16.13 -2.59 -4.32
N SER A 238 -15.48 -3.74 -4.48
CA SER A 238 -14.69 -4.38 -3.42
C SER A 238 -13.46 -3.56 -3.01
N THR A 239 -12.79 -2.90 -3.95
CA THR A 239 -11.52 -2.18 -3.71
C THR A 239 -11.72 -0.79 -3.12
N TYR A 240 -12.90 -0.18 -3.33
CA TYR A 240 -13.14 1.20 -2.89
C TYR A 240 -14.45 1.33 -2.12
N VAL A 241 -15.57 0.95 -2.71
CA VAL A 241 -16.90 1.24 -2.14
C VAL A 241 -17.13 0.48 -0.83
N ASP A 242 -16.78 -0.80 -0.78
CA ASP A 242 -16.95 -1.62 0.42
C ASP A 242 -15.81 -1.42 1.44
N SER A 243 -14.59 -1.14 0.95
CA SER A 243 -13.39 -1.13 1.80
C SER A 243 -13.07 0.24 2.40
N LEU A 244 -13.32 1.35 1.70
CA LEU A 244 -13.01 2.69 2.22
C LEU A 244 -13.73 3.01 3.54
N PRO A 245 -15.03 2.69 3.72
CA PRO A 245 -15.71 2.91 5.00
C PRO A 245 -15.06 2.17 6.17
N LEU A 246 -14.45 1.01 5.92
CA LEU A 246 -13.78 0.20 6.94
C LEU A 246 -12.40 0.74 7.34
N LEU A 247 -11.85 1.67 6.56
CA LEU A 247 -10.54 2.30 6.77
C LEU A 247 -10.65 3.69 7.41
N VAL A 248 -11.87 4.13 7.73
CA VAL A 248 -12.09 5.38 8.46
C VAL A 248 -11.55 5.22 9.87
N ASP A 249 -10.65 6.10 10.26
CA ASP A 249 -10.14 6.16 11.62
C ASP A 249 -11.25 6.69 12.56
N PRO A 250 -11.63 5.94 13.60
CA PRO A 250 -12.69 6.36 14.51
C PRO A 250 -12.32 7.60 15.35
N ARG A 251 -11.05 8.00 15.38
CA ARG A 251 -10.56 9.13 16.19
C ARG A 251 -10.90 10.48 15.56
N ASP A 252 -10.84 10.58 14.23
CA ASP A 252 -11.05 11.83 13.49
C ASP A 252 -12.03 11.71 12.31
N GLY A 253 -12.49 10.51 11.99
CA GLY A 253 -13.44 10.26 10.90
C GLY A 253 -12.81 10.34 9.50
N ARG A 254 -11.48 10.21 9.39
CA ARG A 254 -10.75 10.37 8.12
C ARG A 254 -10.07 9.07 7.70
N VAL A 255 -9.67 8.99 6.43
CA VAL A 255 -8.88 7.89 5.89
C VAL A 255 -7.43 8.33 5.75
N HIS A 256 -6.50 7.57 6.33
CA HIS A 256 -5.07 7.85 6.28
C HIS A 256 -4.38 6.84 5.35
N THR A 257 -4.04 7.26 4.14
CA THR A 257 -3.26 6.44 3.20
C THR A 257 -1.78 6.49 3.56
N SER A 258 -1.05 5.40 3.36
CA SER A 258 0.42 5.39 3.47
C SER A 258 1.05 5.77 2.13
N LEU A 259 1.82 6.85 2.10
CA LEU A 259 2.58 7.36 0.97
C LEU A 259 4.04 6.88 1.07
N ASN A 260 4.51 6.18 0.04
CA ASN A 260 5.83 5.55 0.02
C ASN A 260 6.67 6.21 -1.07
N GLN A 261 7.73 6.91 -0.67
CA GLN A 261 8.67 7.55 -1.60
C GLN A 261 9.81 6.64 -2.07
N ALA A 262 10.19 5.65 -1.25
CA ALA A 262 11.31 4.75 -1.50
C ALA A 262 10.91 3.37 -2.05
N ALA A 263 9.80 3.26 -2.79
CA ALA A 263 9.23 1.98 -3.20
C ALA A 263 9.30 1.68 -4.72
N THR A 264 9.27 2.71 -5.57
CA THR A 264 9.22 2.53 -7.03
C THR A 264 10.58 2.81 -7.66
N ALA A 265 11.06 1.96 -8.58
CA ALA A 265 12.34 2.20 -9.25
C ALA A 265 12.40 3.52 -10.06
N THR A 266 11.25 4.10 -10.36
CA THR A 266 11.12 5.35 -11.13
C THR A 266 11.16 6.61 -10.26
N GLY A 267 11.21 6.50 -8.93
CA GLY A 267 11.13 7.66 -8.03
C GLY A 267 9.72 8.25 -7.87
N ARG A 268 8.69 7.55 -8.34
CA ARG A 268 7.29 7.98 -8.14
C ARG A 268 6.82 7.54 -6.76
N LEU A 269 5.98 8.36 -6.13
CA LEU A 269 5.26 7.95 -4.92
C LEU A 269 4.36 6.74 -5.22
N SER A 270 4.25 5.81 -4.27
CA SER A 270 3.23 4.77 -4.23
C SER A 270 2.33 4.89 -3.01
N SER A 271 1.04 4.61 -3.12
CA SER A 271 0.08 4.70 -2.00
C SER A 271 -0.48 3.33 -1.63
N SER A 272 -0.66 3.06 -0.35
CA SER A 272 -1.23 1.81 0.18
C SER A 272 -2.17 2.08 1.36
N ASN A 273 -3.08 1.14 1.63
CA ASN A 273 -3.98 1.15 2.78
C ASN A 273 -4.76 2.47 3.01
N PRO A 274 -5.56 2.94 2.04
CA PRO A 274 -5.85 2.39 0.72
C PRO A 274 -4.94 2.94 -0.39
N ASN A 275 -4.93 2.30 -1.57
CA ASN A 275 -4.23 2.85 -2.74
C ASN A 275 -5.09 3.90 -3.46
N LEU A 276 -4.94 5.17 -3.06
CA LEU A 276 -5.72 6.29 -3.61
C LEU A 276 -5.30 6.68 -5.04
N MET A 277 -4.10 6.31 -5.49
CA MET A 277 -3.63 6.66 -6.83
C MET A 277 -4.23 5.81 -7.95
N ASN A 278 -4.78 4.64 -7.61
CA ASN A 278 -5.35 3.71 -8.61
C ASN A 278 -6.85 3.90 -8.86
N ILE A 279 -7.49 4.93 -8.27
CA ILE A 279 -8.91 5.22 -8.53
C ILE A 279 -9.05 5.71 -9.99
N PRO A 280 -9.86 5.06 -10.84
CA PRO A 280 -10.01 5.47 -12.24
C PRO A 280 -10.43 6.93 -12.38
N ILE A 281 -9.85 7.63 -13.35
CA ILE A 281 -10.07 9.07 -13.58
C ILE A 281 -11.10 9.32 -14.69
N ARG A 282 -11.11 8.47 -15.72
CA ARG A 282 -11.85 8.71 -16.97
C ARG A 282 -13.19 7.97 -17.06
N THR A 283 -13.56 7.19 -16.04
CA THR A 283 -14.82 6.46 -16.02
C THR A 283 -15.83 7.18 -15.13
N GLU A 284 -17.10 7.13 -15.49
CA GLU A 284 -18.18 7.71 -14.69
C GLU A 284 -18.19 7.12 -13.27
N LEU A 285 -18.06 5.80 -13.14
CA LEU A 285 -17.97 5.15 -11.83
C LEU A 285 -16.73 5.61 -11.03
N GLY A 286 -15.59 5.83 -11.69
CA GLY A 286 -14.41 6.38 -11.05
C GLY A 286 -14.63 7.81 -10.54
N GLN A 287 -15.31 8.66 -11.32
CA GLN A 287 -15.70 10.00 -10.91
C GLN A 287 -16.67 9.99 -9.72
N ARG A 288 -17.63 9.05 -9.73
CA ARG A 288 -18.54 8.83 -8.60
C ARG A 288 -17.78 8.41 -7.34
N ILE A 289 -16.84 7.46 -7.41
CA ILE A 289 -16.00 7.09 -6.26
C ILE A 289 -15.21 8.31 -5.76
N ARG A 290 -14.67 9.14 -6.65
CA ARG A 290 -13.96 10.39 -6.27
C ARG A 290 -14.86 11.41 -5.58
N ARG A 291 -16.15 11.46 -5.94
CA ARG A 291 -17.14 12.34 -5.28
C ARG A 291 -17.32 11.99 -3.80
N ALA A 292 -17.04 10.75 -3.40
CA ALA A 292 -17.07 10.36 -2.00
C ALA A 292 -15.98 11.05 -1.16
N PHE A 293 -14.91 11.58 -1.77
CA PHE A 293 -13.89 12.35 -1.05
C PHE A 293 -14.37 13.80 -0.94
N VAL A 294 -14.62 14.24 0.28
CA VAL A 294 -15.24 15.53 0.58
C VAL A 294 -14.30 16.44 1.34
N ALA A 295 -14.58 17.75 1.33
CA ALA A 295 -13.93 18.65 2.26
C ALA A 295 -14.40 18.35 3.69
N GLY A 296 -13.47 18.35 4.64
CA GLY A 296 -13.73 18.08 6.05
C GLY A 296 -12.57 18.45 6.92
#